data_AF-A0A0F4LJE2-F1
#
_entry.id   AF-A0A0F4LJE2-F1
#
_cell.length_a   1.000
_cell.length_b   1.000
_cell.length_c   1.000
_cell.angle_alpha   90.00
_cell.angle_beta   90.00
_cell.angle_gamma   90.00
#
_symmetry.space_group_name_H-M   'P 1'
#
loop_
_entity.id
_entity.type
_entity.pdbx_description
1 polymer ?
#
loop_
_entity_poly.entity_id
_entity_poly.type
_entity_poly.pdbx_seq_one_letter_code
_entity_poly.pdbx_strand_id
1 'polypeptide(L)'
;MKNTKYDFDISLLKKNNDGLTKWLLKNKNNRLIHSILIWQLNHPTFYQFIAFNLLSNCATITNFVVLWLSSLLFFKNFTSPFNWWLFDYSKPASGGIGGFYSFVLSYICAQIVNYFVQRNVVFGASFGKWKLFWYIITVLFAGLVSVILPPYIIGCLTPYFHGFSVTIANIFNIIAQVIINWPMMKFIVMKN
;
A
#
# COMPACT_ATOMS: atom_id res chain seq x y z
N MET A 1 -2.41 -41.70 -5.89
CA MET A 1 -2.64 -41.50 -4.44
C MET A 1 -3.06 -40.05 -4.21
N LYS A 2 -4.30 -39.79 -3.78
CA LYS A 2 -4.73 -38.45 -3.37
C LYS A 2 -3.97 -38.08 -2.10
N ASN A 3 -3.40 -36.88 -2.04
CA ASN A 3 -2.54 -36.42 -0.96
C ASN A 3 -3.43 -35.99 0.25
N THR A 4 -4.07 -36.98 0.88
CA THR A 4 -5.17 -36.83 1.85
C THR A 4 -4.84 -35.93 3.03
N LYS A 5 -3.57 -35.89 3.47
CA LYS A 5 -3.10 -34.98 4.53
C LYS A 5 -3.21 -33.50 4.12
N TYR A 6 -2.72 -33.14 2.94
CA TYR A 6 -2.79 -31.76 2.45
C TYR A 6 -4.22 -31.33 2.14
N ASP A 7 -5.07 -32.25 1.67
CA ASP A 7 -6.48 -31.95 1.45
C ASP A 7 -7.22 -31.66 2.77
N PHE A 8 -6.85 -32.34 3.87
CA PHE A 8 -7.34 -32.04 5.21
C PHE A 8 -6.83 -30.68 5.71
N ASP A 9 -5.54 -30.38 5.55
CA ASP A 9 -4.97 -29.11 6.01
C ASP A 9 -5.51 -27.90 5.23
N ILE A 10 -5.74 -28.03 3.92
CA ILE A 10 -6.40 -27.00 3.09
C ILE A 10 -7.84 -26.74 3.54
N SER A 11 -8.51 -27.73 4.14
CA SER A 11 -9.83 -27.52 4.72
C SER A 11 -9.80 -26.55 5.92
N LEU A 12 -8.67 -26.44 6.62
CA LEU A 12 -8.49 -25.47 7.70
C LEU A 12 -8.45 -24.03 7.18
N LEU A 13 -7.93 -23.81 5.96
CA LEU A 13 -7.95 -22.49 5.31
C LEU A 13 -9.37 -21.99 5.01
N LYS A 14 -10.37 -22.88 4.93
CA LYS A 14 -11.78 -22.46 4.75
C LYS A 14 -12.31 -21.67 5.94
N LYS A 15 -11.68 -21.79 7.11
CA LYS A 15 -12.02 -20.97 8.29
C LYS A 15 -11.45 -19.55 8.19
N ASN A 16 -10.49 -19.32 7.29
CA ASN A 16 -9.96 -18.00 7.04
C ASN A 16 -10.97 -17.15 6.25
N ASN A 17 -11.11 -15.89 6.65
CA ASN A 17 -12.15 -15.02 6.11
C ASN A 17 -11.65 -14.07 5.02
N ASP A 18 -10.35 -14.08 4.70
CA ASP A 18 -9.77 -13.21 3.69
C ASP A 18 -10.19 -13.59 2.26
N GLY A 19 -10.39 -12.56 1.44
CA GLY A 19 -10.86 -12.70 0.07
C GLY A 19 -9.88 -13.44 -0.84
N LEU A 20 -8.57 -13.27 -0.64
CA LEU A 20 -7.56 -13.89 -1.50
C LEU A 20 -7.54 -15.41 -1.31
N THR A 21 -7.55 -15.89 -0.07
CA THR A 21 -7.61 -17.32 0.26
C THR A 21 -8.91 -17.94 -0.24
N LYS A 22 -10.05 -17.25 -0.09
CA LYS A 22 -11.33 -17.70 -0.66
C LYS A 22 -11.27 -17.87 -2.17
N TRP A 23 -10.66 -16.92 -2.88
CA TRP A 23 -10.47 -17.00 -4.32
C TRP A 23 -9.52 -18.15 -4.71
N LEU A 24 -8.41 -18.33 -3.99
CA LEU A 24 -7.47 -19.44 -4.23
C LEU A 24 -8.16 -20.79 -4.01
N LEU A 25 -8.93 -20.95 -2.92
CA LEU A 25 -9.68 -22.17 -2.64
C LEU A 25 -10.71 -22.48 -3.73
N LYS A 26 -11.39 -21.47 -4.29
CA LYS A 26 -12.31 -21.64 -5.43
C LYS A 26 -11.59 -22.16 -6.68
N ASN A 27 -10.34 -21.78 -6.87
CA ASN A 27 -9.53 -22.14 -8.03
C ASN A 27 -8.50 -23.25 -7.74
N LYS A 28 -8.67 -24.01 -6.65
CA LYS A 28 -7.74 -25.05 -6.19
C LYS A 28 -7.45 -26.17 -7.20
N ASN A 29 -8.28 -26.29 -8.25
CA ASN A 29 -8.08 -27.30 -9.30
C ASN A 29 -6.86 -26.99 -10.18
N ASN A 30 -6.37 -25.75 -10.19
CA ASN A 30 -5.11 -25.38 -10.82
C ASN A 30 -3.93 -25.84 -9.95
N ARG A 31 -2.96 -26.57 -10.54
CA ARG A 31 -1.79 -27.10 -9.83
C ARG A 31 -0.95 -26.03 -9.13
N LEU A 32 -0.79 -24.85 -9.73
CA LEU A 32 -0.02 -23.74 -9.15
C LEU A 32 -0.73 -23.16 -7.91
N ILE A 33 -2.04 -22.96 -8.02
CA ILE A 33 -2.88 -22.52 -6.90
C ILE A 33 -2.87 -23.57 -5.79
N HIS A 34 -2.88 -24.84 -6.20
CA HIS A 34 -2.48 -26.03 -5.46
C HIS A 34 -1.35 -25.76 -4.46
N SER A 35 -0.18 -25.55 -5.05
CA SER A 35 1.07 -25.30 -4.35
C SER A 35 1.05 -24.04 -3.50
N ILE A 36 0.41 -22.96 -3.97
CA ILE A 36 0.29 -21.71 -3.20
C ILE A 36 -0.52 -21.94 -1.91
N LEU A 37 -1.62 -22.70 -1.97
CA LEU A 37 -2.44 -23.01 -0.79
C LEU A 37 -1.66 -23.84 0.24
N ILE A 38 -0.89 -24.85 -0.20
CA ILE A 38 -0.02 -25.64 0.67
C ILE A 38 1.07 -24.75 1.28
N TRP A 39 1.68 -23.88 0.49
CA TRP A 39 2.73 -23.00 0.95
C TRP A 39 2.21 -21.94 1.93
N GLN A 40 1.01 -21.42 1.71
CA GLN A 40 0.32 -20.52 2.63
C GLN A 40 0.11 -21.17 4.00
N LEU A 41 -0.27 -22.45 4.04
CA LEU A 41 -0.41 -23.20 5.29
C LEU A 41 0.90 -23.31 6.05
N ASN A 42 1.99 -23.59 5.33
CA ASN A 42 3.32 -23.76 5.93
C ASN A 42 3.97 -22.42 6.33
N HIS A 43 3.64 -21.32 5.63
CA HIS A 43 4.26 -20.00 5.80
C HIS A 43 3.23 -18.85 5.83
N PRO A 44 2.27 -18.84 6.78
CA PRO A 44 1.15 -17.91 6.77
C PRO A 44 1.56 -16.44 6.89
N THR A 45 2.56 -16.15 7.73
CA THR A 45 3.10 -14.79 7.88
C THR A 45 3.73 -14.26 6.59
N PHE A 46 4.50 -15.10 5.91
CA PHE A 46 5.25 -14.68 4.74
C PHE A 46 4.33 -14.56 3.51
N TYR A 47 3.32 -15.42 3.42
CA TYR A 47 2.21 -15.26 2.48
C TYR A 47 1.50 -13.91 2.64
N GLN A 48 1.12 -13.54 3.87
CA GLN A 48 0.47 -12.25 4.13
C GLN A 48 1.39 -11.07 3.79
N PHE A 49 2.70 -11.19 4.06
CA PHE A 49 3.67 -10.17 3.65
C PHE A 49 3.71 -9.99 2.13
N ILE A 50 3.77 -11.08 1.36
CA ILE A 50 3.77 -11.01 -0.11
C ILE A 50 2.45 -10.43 -0.61
N ALA A 51 1.31 -10.94 -0.12
CA ALA A 51 -0.01 -10.46 -0.52
C ALA A 51 -0.20 -8.97 -0.20
N PHE A 52 0.25 -8.52 0.97
CA PHE A 52 0.25 -7.12 1.38
C PHE A 52 1.01 -6.23 0.39
N ASN A 53 2.23 -6.63 0.02
CA ASN A 53 3.09 -5.87 -0.89
C ASN A 53 2.60 -5.88 -2.33
N LEU A 54 1.99 -6.97 -2.79
CA LEU A 54 1.42 -7.04 -4.14
C LEU A 54 0.15 -6.20 -4.24
N LEU A 55 -0.74 -6.32 -3.26
CA LEU A 55 -2.05 -5.65 -3.29
C LEU A 55 -1.99 -4.18 -2.86
N SER A 56 -0.91 -3.71 -2.20
CA SER A 56 -0.68 -2.28 -1.98
C SER A 56 -0.54 -1.50 -3.30
N ASN A 57 -0.15 -2.16 -4.40
CA ASN A 57 -0.11 -1.54 -5.73
C ASN A 57 -1.49 -1.07 -6.21
N CYS A 58 -2.59 -1.63 -5.73
CA CYS A 58 -3.93 -1.11 -6.00
C CYS A 58 -4.08 0.34 -5.50
N ALA A 59 -3.50 0.65 -4.34
CA ALA A 59 -3.50 1.99 -3.79
C ALA A 59 -2.58 2.92 -4.59
N THR A 60 -1.41 2.43 -5.01
CA THR A 60 -0.48 3.19 -5.86
C THR A 60 -1.12 3.57 -7.20
N ILE A 61 -1.79 2.62 -7.86
CA ILE A 61 -2.52 2.87 -9.10
C ILE A 61 -3.64 3.89 -8.85
N THR A 62 -4.41 3.72 -7.77
CA THR A 62 -5.47 4.68 -7.39
C THR A 62 -4.89 6.08 -7.20
N ASN A 63 -3.76 6.21 -6.50
CA ASN A 63 -3.10 7.50 -6.29
C ASN A 63 -2.76 8.16 -7.63
N PHE A 64 -2.12 7.43 -8.55
CA PHE A 64 -1.76 8.00 -9.86
C PHE A 64 -2.97 8.39 -10.71
N VAL A 65 -3.99 7.53 -10.77
CA VAL A 65 -5.21 7.79 -11.55
C VAL A 65 -5.97 9.00 -10.99
N VAL A 66 -6.16 9.06 -9.66
CA VAL A 66 -6.89 10.16 -9.03
C VAL A 66 -6.09 11.46 -9.12
N LEU A 67 -4.76 11.43 -8.95
CA LEU A 67 -3.90 12.60 -9.12
C LEU A 67 -4.03 13.17 -10.53
N TRP A 68 -3.94 12.32 -11.55
CA TRP A 68 -4.06 12.73 -12.94
C TRP A 68 -5.44 13.29 -13.26
N LEU A 69 -6.52 12.60 -12.88
CA LEU A 69 -7.89 13.08 -13.11
C LEU A 69 -8.19 14.39 -12.36
N SER A 70 -7.76 14.51 -11.11
CA SER A 70 -8.05 15.69 -10.30
C SER A 70 -7.32 16.94 -10.77
N SER A 71 -6.06 16.79 -11.20
CA SER A 71 -5.29 17.88 -11.79
C SER A 71 -5.88 18.38 -13.12
N LEU A 72 -6.52 17.49 -13.91
CA LEU A 72 -7.13 17.87 -15.18
C LEU A 72 -8.56 18.41 -15.05
N LEU A 73 -9.38 17.81 -14.18
CA LEU A 73 -10.83 18.05 -14.15
C LEU A 73 -11.27 19.01 -13.04
N PHE A 74 -10.67 18.91 -11.85
CA PHE A 74 -11.15 19.65 -10.67
C PHE A 74 -10.30 20.88 -10.38
N PHE A 75 -8.97 20.75 -10.49
CA PHE A 75 -8.05 21.74 -9.94
C PHE A 75 -7.20 22.49 -10.98
N LYS A 76 -7.47 22.28 -12.27
CA LYS A 76 -6.71 22.87 -13.39
C LYS A 76 -6.56 24.40 -13.30
N ASN A 77 -7.58 25.11 -12.81
CA ASN A 77 -7.61 26.58 -12.79
C ASN A 77 -6.92 27.19 -11.56
N PHE A 78 -6.47 26.37 -10.62
CA PHE A 78 -5.87 26.82 -9.37
C PHE A 78 -4.33 26.83 -9.49
N THR A 79 -3.78 27.76 -10.24
CA THR A 79 -2.35 27.79 -10.60
C THR A 79 -1.49 28.67 -9.70
N SER A 80 -2.08 29.36 -8.72
CA SER A 80 -1.34 30.24 -7.81
C SER A 80 -0.21 29.46 -7.10
N PRO A 81 1.00 30.05 -6.99
CA PRO A 81 2.09 29.47 -6.22
C PRO A 81 1.65 29.17 -4.78
N PHE A 82 2.01 28.00 -4.27
CA PHE A 82 1.68 27.59 -2.90
C PHE A 82 2.93 27.07 -2.20
N ASN A 83 3.20 27.58 -1.01
CA ASN A 83 4.27 27.09 -0.16
C ASN A 83 3.77 27.05 1.28
N TRP A 84 3.77 25.86 1.89
CA TRP A 84 3.40 25.69 3.28
C TRP A 84 4.11 24.49 3.91
N TRP A 85 4.89 24.76 4.96
CA TRP A 85 5.65 23.77 5.73
C TRP A 85 6.57 22.92 4.84
N LEU A 86 6.22 21.65 4.59
CA LEU A 86 7.01 20.71 3.77
C LEU A 86 6.57 20.69 2.30
N PHE A 87 5.46 21.35 1.97
CA PHE A 87 4.88 21.36 0.64
C PHE A 87 5.30 22.63 -0.11
N ASP A 88 6.22 22.49 -1.06
CA ASP A 88 6.62 23.56 -1.96
C ASP A 88 6.10 23.32 -3.38
N TYR A 89 5.00 24.01 -3.70
CA TYR A 89 4.34 24.05 -5.00
C TYR A 89 4.53 25.42 -5.68
N SER A 90 5.65 26.08 -5.44
CA SER A 90 5.94 27.40 -6.04
C SER A 90 6.47 27.30 -7.47
N LYS A 91 7.02 26.14 -7.85
CA LYS A 91 7.60 25.93 -9.18
C LYS A 91 6.49 25.75 -10.23
N PRO A 92 6.62 26.33 -11.43
CA PRO A 92 5.60 26.20 -12.48
C PRO A 92 5.24 24.74 -12.82
N ALA A 93 6.21 23.82 -12.77
CA ALA A 93 6.01 22.41 -13.05
C ALA A 93 5.24 21.63 -11.94
N SER A 94 5.05 22.22 -10.76
CA SER A 94 4.37 21.56 -9.63
C SER A 94 2.84 21.68 -9.68
N GLY A 95 2.30 22.58 -10.52
CA GLY A 95 0.85 22.80 -10.64
C GLY A 95 0.25 23.73 -9.58
N GLY A 96 1.06 24.43 -8.77
CA GLY A 96 0.57 25.40 -7.79
C GLY A 96 -0.33 24.78 -6.72
N ILE A 97 -1.26 25.57 -6.18
CA ILE A 97 -2.23 25.10 -5.18
C ILE A 97 -3.14 23.98 -5.72
N GLY A 98 -3.42 23.95 -7.02
CA GLY A 98 -4.17 22.89 -7.67
C GLY A 98 -3.42 21.55 -7.68
N GLY A 99 -2.10 21.58 -7.88
CA GLY A 99 -1.22 20.42 -7.70
C GLY A 99 -1.28 19.87 -6.27
N PHE A 100 -1.24 20.75 -5.28
CA PHE A 100 -1.36 20.36 -3.87
C PHE A 100 -2.71 19.71 -3.53
N TYR A 101 -3.83 20.30 -3.97
CA TYR A 101 -5.16 19.71 -3.75
C TYR A 101 -5.33 18.37 -4.46
N SER A 102 -4.78 18.24 -5.67
CA SER A 102 -4.76 16.98 -6.42
C SER A 102 -4.02 15.89 -5.64
N PHE A 103 -2.85 16.23 -5.06
CA PHE A 103 -2.07 15.34 -4.21
C PHE A 103 -2.83 14.91 -2.94
N VAL A 104 -3.44 15.85 -2.22
CA VAL A 104 -4.19 15.54 -0.99
C VAL A 104 -5.37 14.62 -1.30
N LEU A 105 -6.13 14.93 -2.34
CA LEU A 105 -7.28 14.14 -2.76
C LEU A 105 -6.85 12.72 -3.20
N SER A 106 -5.83 12.62 -4.05
CA SER A 106 -5.34 11.33 -4.53
C SER A 106 -4.81 10.46 -3.40
N TYR A 107 -4.10 11.07 -2.45
CA TYR A 107 -3.56 10.39 -1.30
C TYR A 107 -4.68 9.82 -0.42
N ILE A 108 -5.70 10.62 -0.09
CA ILE A 108 -6.85 10.16 0.70
C ILE A 108 -7.56 8.99 0.00
N CYS A 109 -7.85 9.11 -1.29
CA CYS A 109 -8.50 8.04 -2.06
C CYS A 109 -7.66 6.77 -2.07
N ALA A 110 -6.34 6.87 -2.27
CA ALA A 110 -5.44 5.75 -2.24
C ALA A 110 -5.41 5.06 -0.87
N GLN A 111 -5.40 5.81 0.24
CA GLN A 111 -5.43 5.23 1.57
C GLN A 111 -6.76 4.54 1.89
N ILE A 112 -7.88 5.05 1.36
CA ILE A 112 -9.19 4.39 1.48
C ILE A 112 -9.20 3.06 0.72
N VAL A 113 -8.71 3.03 -0.53
CA VAL A 113 -8.60 1.80 -1.31
C VAL A 113 -7.69 0.80 -0.63
N ASN A 114 -6.50 1.24 -0.17
CA ASN A 114 -5.57 0.40 0.56
C ASN A 114 -6.24 -0.21 1.80
N TYR A 115 -6.96 0.59 2.57
CA TYR A 115 -7.68 0.12 3.75
C TYR A 115 -8.63 -1.03 3.41
N PHE A 116 -9.49 -0.86 2.39
CA PHE A 116 -10.46 -1.88 2.01
C PHE A 116 -9.83 -3.14 1.42
N VAL A 117 -8.83 -2.97 0.55
CA VAL A 117 -8.12 -4.09 -0.07
C VAL A 117 -7.43 -4.91 1.01
N GLN A 118 -6.67 -4.27 1.90
CA GLN A 118 -5.95 -5.00 2.93
C GLN A 118 -6.92 -5.62 3.95
N ARG A 119 -7.97 -4.90 4.33
CA ARG A 119 -9.00 -5.40 5.25
C ARG A 119 -9.69 -6.65 4.74
N ASN A 120 -10.24 -6.58 3.53
CA ASN A 120 -11.15 -7.61 3.02
C ASN A 120 -10.40 -8.71 2.27
N VAL A 121 -9.32 -8.36 1.57
CA VAL A 121 -8.65 -9.29 0.64
C VAL A 121 -7.45 -9.97 1.28
N VAL A 122 -6.63 -9.26 2.07
CA VAL A 122 -5.38 -9.82 2.64
C VAL A 122 -5.59 -10.39 4.03
N PHE A 123 -6.27 -9.67 4.92
CA PHE A 123 -6.36 -10.04 6.34
C PHE A 123 -7.72 -10.62 6.75
N GLY A 124 -8.78 -10.36 5.99
CA GLY A 124 -10.12 -10.89 6.30
C GLY A 124 -10.66 -10.48 7.67
N ALA A 125 -10.25 -9.31 8.18
CA ALA A 125 -10.49 -8.90 9.57
C ALA A 125 -11.71 -7.97 9.70
N SER A 126 -12.41 -8.06 10.84
CA SER A 126 -13.36 -7.04 11.26
C SER A 126 -12.60 -5.90 11.92
N PHE A 127 -12.63 -4.72 11.32
CA PHE A 127 -11.99 -3.53 11.88
C PHE A 127 -13.01 -2.80 12.75
N GLY A 128 -12.80 -2.82 14.06
CA GLY A 128 -13.48 -1.91 14.97
C GLY A 128 -12.96 -0.47 14.83
N LYS A 129 -13.68 0.49 15.43
CA LYS A 129 -13.33 1.93 15.41
C LYS A 129 -11.87 2.19 15.83
N TRP A 130 -11.36 1.45 16.81
CA TRP A 130 -9.98 1.58 17.30
C TRP A 130 -8.93 1.20 16.25
N LYS A 131 -9.16 0.14 15.47
CA LYS A 131 -8.23 -0.30 14.43
C LYS A 131 -8.16 0.71 13.28
N LEU A 132 -9.29 1.35 12.95
CA LEU A 132 -9.34 2.42 11.96
C LEU A 132 -8.56 3.66 12.42
N PHE A 133 -8.65 4.02 13.70
CA PHE A 133 -7.89 5.14 14.27
C PHE A 133 -6.38 4.95 14.10
N TRP A 134 -5.84 3.80 14.49
CA TRP A 134 -4.42 3.49 14.31
C TRP A 134 -4.01 3.43 12.84
N TYR A 135 -4.87 2.91 11.98
CA TYR A 135 -4.62 2.91 10.53
C TYR A 135 -4.40 4.34 10.01
N ILE A 136 -5.30 5.27 10.37
CA ILE A 136 -5.20 6.69 9.95
C ILE A 136 -3.89 7.31 10.44
N ILE A 137 -3.53 7.11 11.71
CA ILE A 137 -2.26 7.62 12.25
C ILE A 137 -1.07 7.08 11.47
N THR A 138 -1.04 5.78 11.22
CA THR A 138 0.08 5.13 10.53
C THR A 138 0.20 5.62 9.10
N VAL A 139 -0.90 5.74 8.35
CA VAL A 139 -0.80 6.24 6.97
C VAL A 139 -0.36 7.70 6.96
N LEU A 140 -0.89 8.57 7.83
CA LEU A 140 -0.44 9.96 7.91
C LEU A 140 1.06 10.07 8.20
N PHE A 141 1.56 9.28 9.15
CA PHE A 141 2.98 9.21 9.45
C PHE A 141 3.80 8.68 8.26
N ALA A 142 3.36 7.59 7.63
CA ALA A 142 4.03 7.01 6.46
C ALA A 142 4.03 7.97 5.26
N GLY A 143 2.95 8.74 5.07
CA GLY A 143 2.82 9.78 4.06
C GLY A 143 3.79 10.93 4.31
N LEU A 144 3.93 11.38 5.55
CA LEU A 144 4.90 12.39 5.93
C LEU A 144 6.33 11.93 5.66
N VAL A 145 6.67 10.70 6.06
CA VAL A 145 7.97 10.09 5.75
C VAL A 145 8.18 10.04 4.23
N SER A 146 7.15 9.70 3.45
CA SER A 146 7.24 9.64 1.99
C SER A 146 7.45 10.98 1.31
N VAL A 147 7.10 12.09 1.96
CA VAL A 147 7.34 13.43 1.44
C VAL A 147 8.75 13.92 1.79
N ILE A 148 9.23 13.61 2.99
CA ILE A 148 10.51 14.11 3.51
C ILE A 148 11.70 13.26 3.04
N LEU A 149 11.54 11.94 3.05
CA LEU A 149 12.64 11.00 2.88
C LEU A 149 13.27 11.07 1.48
N PRO A 150 12.50 11.12 0.37
CA PRO A 150 13.12 11.13 -0.96
C PRO A 150 13.98 12.38 -1.22
N PRO A 151 13.50 13.63 -0.96
CA PRO A 151 14.34 14.82 -1.11
C PRO A 151 15.63 14.79 -0.29
N TYR A 152 15.55 14.30 0.96
CA TYR A 152 16.72 14.15 1.83
C TYR A 152 17.75 13.19 1.22
N ILE A 153 17.32 11.98 0.81
CA ILE A 153 18.22 10.99 0.21
C ILE A 153 18.78 11.48 -1.12
N ILE A 154 17.98 12.15 -1.96
CA ILE A 154 18.45 12.73 -3.22
C ILE A 154 19.54 13.76 -2.94
N GLY A 155 19.34 14.67 -1.99
CA GLY A 155 20.34 15.67 -1.60
C GLY A 155 21.66 15.05 -1.16
N CYS A 156 21.61 13.98 -0.37
CA CYS A 156 22.81 13.26 0.07
C CYS A 156 23.50 12.48 -1.05
N LEU A 157 22.74 11.90 -1.99
CA LEU A 157 23.29 10.99 -2.99
C LEU A 157 23.63 11.65 -4.33
N THR A 158 23.07 12.83 -4.63
CA THR A 158 23.31 13.54 -5.90
C THR A 158 24.80 13.79 -6.17
N PRO A 159 25.65 14.13 -5.17
CA PRO A 159 27.09 14.29 -5.37
C PRO A 159 27.82 13.03 -5.83
N TYR A 160 27.25 11.84 -5.57
CA TYR A 160 27.91 10.55 -5.83
C TYR A 160 27.31 9.80 -7.01
N PHE A 161 25.99 9.89 -7.20
CA PHE A 161 25.22 9.04 -8.11
C PHE A 161 24.41 9.81 -9.15
N HIS A 162 24.40 11.16 -9.08
CA HIS A 162 23.70 12.05 -10.01
C HIS A 162 22.25 11.60 -10.30
N GLY A 163 21.95 11.15 -11.52
CA GLY A 163 20.61 10.74 -11.93
C GLY A 163 20.08 9.48 -11.22
N PHE A 164 20.97 8.61 -10.73
CA PHE A 164 20.56 7.40 -10.01
C PHE A 164 20.05 7.68 -8.59
N SER A 165 20.34 8.85 -8.03
CA SER A 165 19.92 9.25 -6.69
C SER A 165 18.40 9.21 -6.50
N VAL A 166 17.64 9.56 -7.54
CA VAL A 166 16.17 9.50 -7.53
C VAL A 166 15.68 8.05 -7.41
N THR A 167 16.26 7.14 -8.18
CA THR A 167 15.91 5.71 -8.13
C THR A 167 16.22 5.12 -6.76
N ILE A 168 17.41 5.42 -6.21
CA ILE A 168 17.82 4.94 -4.89
C ILE A 168 16.88 5.50 -3.80
N ALA A 169 16.57 6.80 -3.85
CA ALA A 169 15.64 7.42 -2.92
C ALA A 169 14.24 6.77 -2.96
N ASN A 170 13.75 6.41 -4.14
CA ASN A 170 12.48 5.70 -4.29
C ASN A 170 12.53 4.28 -3.69
N ILE A 171 13.65 3.56 -3.84
CA ILE A 171 13.84 2.24 -3.21
C ILE A 171 13.76 2.38 -1.67
N PHE A 172 14.49 3.33 -1.10
CA PHE A 172 14.44 3.58 0.35
C PHE A 172 13.04 3.98 0.81
N ASN A 173 12.32 4.79 0.01
CA ASN A 173 10.94 5.14 0.32
C ASN A 173 10.04 3.91 0.34
N ILE A 174 10.11 3.04 -0.67
CA ILE A 174 9.33 1.79 -0.71
C ILE A 174 9.63 0.93 0.52
N ILE A 175 10.91 0.75 0.87
CA ILE A 175 11.31 -0.02 2.06
C ILE A 175 10.71 0.59 3.33
N ALA A 176 10.77 1.92 3.49
CA ALA A 176 10.17 2.62 4.62
C ALA A 176 8.66 2.41 4.67
N GLN A 177 7.96 2.48 3.53
CA GLN A 177 6.52 2.21 3.48
C GLN A 177 6.18 0.79 3.93
N VAL A 178 6.98 -0.20 3.56
CA VAL A 178 6.77 -1.59 3.97
C VAL A 178 7.03 -1.76 5.47
N ILE A 179 8.14 -1.21 5.98
CA ILE A 179 8.52 -1.30 7.40
C ILE A 179 7.49 -0.60 8.30
N ILE A 180 6.88 0.49 7.85
CA ILE A 180 5.88 1.22 8.64
C ILE A 180 4.51 0.53 8.57
N ASN A 181 4.04 0.21 7.36
CA ASN A 181 2.66 -0.23 7.18
C ASN A 181 2.45 -1.72 7.49
N TRP A 182 3.43 -2.59 7.23
CA TRP A 182 3.26 -4.02 7.45
C TRP A 182 3.10 -4.39 8.94
N PRO A 183 3.92 -3.89 9.89
CA PRO A 183 3.74 -4.20 11.31
C PRO A 183 2.41 -3.71 11.86
N MET A 184 1.94 -2.52 11.45
CA MET A 184 0.63 -2.03 11.87
C MET A 184 -0.49 -2.98 11.43
N MET A 185 -0.49 -3.38 10.16
CA MET A 185 -1.50 -4.27 9.61
C MET A 185 -1.40 -5.70 10.15
N LYS A 186 -0.21 -6.15 10.55
CA LYS A 186 -0.05 -7.45 11.20
C LYS A 186 -0.45 -7.43 12.68
N PHE A 187 0.11 -6.51 13.47
CA PHE A 187 0.02 -6.58 14.92
C PHE A 187 -1.17 -5.83 15.52
N ILE A 188 -1.69 -4.79 14.86
CA ILE A 188 -2.83 -4.02 15.36
C ILE A 188 -4.14 -4.52 14.75
N VAL A 189 -4.12 -4.87 13.47
CA VAL A 189 -5.33 -5.28 12.73
C VAL A 189 -5.66 -6.76 12.91
N MET A 190 -4.67 -7.66 12.87
CA MET A 190 -4.93 -9.11 13.05
C MET A 190 -5.08 -9.53 14.50
N LYS A 191 -4.84 -8.65 15.49
CA LYS A 191 -5.09 -9.00 16.88
C LYS A 191 -6.61 -9.20 17.07
N ASN A 192 -7.00 -10.46 17.19
CA ASN A 192 -8.22 -10.91 17.83
C ASN A 192 -7.87 -11.20 19.29
#